data_AF-Q4N518-F1
#
_entry.id   AF-Q4N518-F1
#
_cell.length_a   1.000
_cell.length_b   1.000
_cell.length_c   1.000
_cell.angle_alpha   90.00
_cell.angle_beta   90.00
_cell.angle_gamma   90.00
#
_symmetry.space_group_name_H-M   'P 1'
#
loop_
_entity.id
_entity.type
_entity.pdbx_description
1 polymer ?
#
loop_
_entity_poly.entity_id
_entity_poly.type
_entity_poly.pdbx_seq_one_letter_code
_entity_poly.pdbx_strand_id
1 'polypeptide(L)'
;MMLIFFLLISGFSFGLSMDKLECVEFSLDSNVRDARIKCLKRKNFLVIKVSDPEKYVLGAVKLGDLVEKGDCKYKSRHITVDTSKVQKIVRVLTESAKETWVSEYVEVAPKTYRPLEKSSFDLDLNGEDLHENVHSYYDKKHDVRVIKVKDSLHDSKIGKVTLNNHIVHEIPDTLERIVYIWDTEEGTRHLKVDTHLKDNRIISSKFEEDKPGSRNFVKKRTCNSLLNPHGCWDDYLEPKQGVFF
;
A
#
# COMPACT_ATOMS: atom_id res chain seq x y z
N MET A 1 42.04 -17.76 -60.23
CA MET A 1 42.44 -17.65 -58.81
C MET A 1 41.61 -16.53 -58.19
N MET A 2 40.89 -16.84 -57.10
CA MET A 2 39.69 -16.16 -56.59
C MET A 2 39.82 -14.64 -56.33
N LEU A 3 38.83 -13.87 -56.82
CA LEU A 3 38.40 -12.61 -56.20
C LEU A 3 37.42 -12.94 -55.07
N ILE A 4 37.78 -12.62 -53.82
CA ILE A 4 36.88 -12.73 -52.67
C ILE A 4 36.12 -11.41 -52.54
N PHE A 5 34.81 -11.46 -52.80
CA PHE A 5 33.86 -10.40 -52.50
C PHE A 5 33.60 -10.40 -50.98
N PHE A 6 34.07 -9.39 -50.26
CA PHE A 6 33.67 -9.14 -48.87
C PHE A 6 32.36 -8.35 -48.87
N LEU A 7 31.25 -9.04 -48.64
CA LEU A 7 29.95 -8.44 -48.31
C LEU A 7 30.01 -7.90 -46.88
N LEU A 8 30.12 -6.58 -46.75
CA LEU A 8 29.85 -5.85 -45.51
C LEU A 8 28.35 -5.91 -45.23
N ILE A 9 27.95 -6.87 -44.39
CA ILE A 9 26.62 -6.87 -43.77
C ILE A 9 26.63 -5.75 -42.74
N SER A 10 25.98 -4.64 -43.10
CA SER A 10 25.58 -3.59 -42.16
C SER A 10 24.61 -4.20 -41.15
N GLY A 11 25.15 -4.65 -40.02
CA GLY A 11 24.36 -4.95 -38.84
C GLY A 11 23.72 -3.65 -38.35
N PHE A 12 22.48 -3.39 -38.78
CA PHE A 12 21.58 -2.48 -38.09
C PHE A 12 21.32 -3.08 -36.70
N SER A 13 22.16 -2.72 -35.74
CA SER A 13 21.80 -2.84 -34.34
C SER A 13 20.61 -1.91 -34.12
N PHE A 14 19.40 -2.46 -34.18
CA PHE A 14 18.26 -1.88 -33.47
C PHE A 14 18.63 -1.90 -31.99
N GLY A 15 19.35 -0.87 -31.55
CA GLY A 15 19.28 -0.43 -30.17
C GLY A 15 17.82 -0.10 -29.95
N LEU A 16 17.10 -0.96 -29.24
CA LEU A 16 15.86 -0.57 -28.59
C LEU A 16 16.24 0.58 -27.66
N SER A 17 16.12 1.81 -28.17
CA SER A 17 15.93 2.97 -27.33
C SER A 17 14.67 2.67 -26.54
N MET A 18 14.81 2.07 -25.36
CA MET A 18 13.78 2.28 -24.35
C MET A 18 13.83 3.78 -24.10
N ASP A 19 12.86 4.49 -24.67
CA ASP A 19 12.76 5.93 -24.51
C ASP A 19 12.90 6.24 -23.02
N LYS A 20 14.00 6.92 -22.69
CA LYS A 20 14.34 7.22 -21.32
C LYS A 20 13.28 8.19 -20.82
N LEU A 21 12.44 7.73 -19.89
CA LEU A 21 11.42 8.57 -19.26
C LEU A 21 12.05 9.87 -18.77
N GLU A 22 11.42 10.98 -19.10
CA GLU A 22 11.84 12.31 -18.65
C GLU A 22 11.53 12.45 -17.16
N CYS A 23 12.54 12.92 -16.42
CA CYS A 23 12.47 13.07 -14.98
C CYS A 23 11.77 14.37 -14.61
N VAL A 24 10.70 14.27 -13.81
CA VAL A 24 9.91 15.43 -13.39
C VAL A 24 10.03 15.59 -11.87
N GLU A 25 10.66 16.68 -11.44
CA GLU A 25 10.70 17.06 -10.04
C GLU A 25 9.34 17.64 -9.61
N PHE A 26 8.96 17.36 -8.37
CA PHE A 26 7.70 17.84 -7.82
C PHE A 26 7.91 18.46 -6.44
N SER A 27 7.18 19.55 -6.17
CA SER A 27 7.15 20.20 -4.85
C SER A 27 5.72 20.30 -4.39
N LEU A 28 5.40 19.64 -3.27
CA LEU A 28 4.04 19.57 -2.74
C LEU A 28 3.47 20.95 -2.39
N ASP A 29 4.33 21.87 -1.95
CA ASP A 29 3.96 23.22 -1.53
C ASP A 29 4.08 24.28 -2.64
N SER A 30 4.34 23.86 -3.87
CA SER A 30 4.47 24.78 -5.01
C SER A 30 3.11 25.11 -5.61
N ASN A 31 2.93 26.39 -5.97
CA ASN A 31 1.77 26.85 -6.74
C ASN A 31 2.01 26.80 -8.26
N VAL A 32 3.20 26.36 -8.70
CA VAL A 32 3.53 26.24 -10.12
C VAL A 32 2.80 25.04 -10.70
N ARG A 33 2.03 25.29 -11.77
CA ARG A 33 1.35 24.22 -12.52
C ARG A 33 2.30 23.67 -13.57
N ASP A 34 2.65 22.40 -13.44
CA ASP A 34 3.39 21.64 -14.44
C ASP A 34 2.42 20.73 -15.21
N ALA A 35 2.33 20.90 -16.53
CA ALA A 35 1.44 20.11 -17.39
C ALA A 35 1.82 18.62 -17.44
N ARG A 36 3.05 18.28 -17.05
CA ARG A 36 3.55 16.90 -16.92
C ARG A 36 3.04 16.22 -15.64
N ILE A 37 2.39 16.94 -14.73
CA ILE A 37 1.87 16.44 -13.46
C ILE A 37 0.34 16.49 -13.45
N LYS A 38 -0.28 15.42 -12.96
CA LYS A 38 -1.71 15.30 -12.66
C LYS A 38 -1.91 15.24 -11.15
N CYS A 39 -2.70 16.17 -10.64
CA CYS A 39 -3.17 16.21 -9.26
C CYS A 39 -4.66 15.80 -9.22
N LEU A 40 -4.94 14.61 -8.71
CA LEU A 40 -6.29 14.06 -8.57
C LEU A 40 -6.78 14.30 -7.15
N LYS A 41 -7.71 15.25 -6.98
CA LYS A 41 -8.33 15.53 -5.68
C LYS A 41 -9.55 14.64 -5.46
N ARG A 42 -9.54 13.91 -4.35
CA ARG A 42 -10.68 13.19 -3.77
C ARG A 42 -11.03 13.83 -2.42
N LYS A 43 -12.18 13.47 -1.85
CA LYS A 43 -12.73 14.09 -0.62
C LYS A 43 -11.68 14.24 0.48
N ASN A 44 -10.89 13.18 0.69
CA ASN A 44 -9.95 13.02 1.80
C ASN A 44 -8.50 12.76 1.34
N PHE A 45 -8.26 12.73 0.04
CA PHE A 45 -6.97 12.36 -0.51
C PHE A 45 -6.61 13.25 -1.70
N LEU A 46 -5.34 13.57 -1.83
CA LEU A 46 -4.75 14.14 -3.03
C LEU A 46 -3.75 13.13 -3.59
N VAL A 47 -3.89 12.77 -4.86
CA VAL A 47 -2.95 11.89 -5.54
C VAL A 47 -2.23 12.66 -6.63
N ILE A 48 -0.90 12.62 -6.57
CA ILE A 48 -0.01 13.29 -7.51
C ILE A 48 0.75 12.23 -8.28
N LYS A 49 0.64 12.30 -9.60
CA LYS A 49 1.34 11.41 -10.53
C LYS A 49 1.68 12.17 -11.81
N VAL A 50 2.50 11.59 -12.65
CA VAL A 50 2.75 12.14 -13.98
C VAL A 50 1.51 12.07 -14.89
N SER A 51 1.44 12.97 -15.86
CA SER A 51 0.31 13.06 -16.79
C SER A 51 0.34 11.97 -17.86
N ASP A 52 1.54 11.57 -18.28
CA ASP A 52 1.82 10.52 -19.26
C ASP A 52 2.95 9.61 -18.73
N PRO A 53 2.63 8.42 -18.18
CA PRO A 53 3.63 7.53 -17.59
C PRO A 53 4.52 6.83 -18.63
N GLU A 54 4.21 6.90 -19.92
CA GLU A 54 5.08 6.41 -20.98
C GLU A 54 6.18 7.41 -21.35
N LYS A 55 6.03 8.67 -20.93
CA LYS A 55 6.99 9.75 -21.22
C LYS A 55 7.68 10.30 -19.99
N TYR A 56 7.02 10.30 -18.84
CA TYR A 56 7.49 10.98 -17.65
C TYR A 56 7.53 10.03 -16.45
N VAL A 57 8.40 10.35 -15.49
CA VAL A 57 8.38 9.73 -14.16
C VAL A 57 8.69 10.77 -13.09
N LEU A 58 8.07 10.63 -11.93
CA LEU A 58 8.38 11.51 -10.80
C LEU A 58 9.78 11.22 -10.25
N GLY A 59 10.57 12.28 -10.13
CA GLY A 59 11.92 12.27 -9.57
C GLY A 59 11.93 12.66 -8.11
N ALA A 60 12.78 13.63 -7.76
CA ALA A 60 12.83 14.17 -6.42
C ALA A 60 11.50 14.84 -6.04
N VAL A 61 11.09 14.60 -4.80
CA VAL A 61 9.85 15.15 -4.22
C VAL A 61 10.22 16.05 -3.06
N LYS A 62 9.89 17.34 -3.18
CA LYS A 62 10.05 18.31 -2.09
C LYS A 62 8.78 18.38 -1.25
N LEU A 63 8.92 18.10 0.03
CA LEU A 63 7.89 18.13 1.06
C LEU A 63 8.29 19.21 2.07
N GLY A 64 7.89 20.47 1.82
CA GLY A 64 8.31 21.58 2.65
C GLY A 64 9.82 21.78 2.69
N ASP A 65 10.42 21.54 3.85
CA ASP A 65 11.85 21.55 4.13
C ASP A 65 12.56 20.24 3.78
N LEU A 66 11.83 19.14 3.67
CA LEU A 66 12.36 17.81 3.35
C LEU A 66 12.42 17.57 1.84
N VAL A 67 13.45 16.85 1.39
CA VAL A 67 13.56 16.37 0.01
C VAL A 67 13.66 14.85 0.02
N GLU A 68 12.65 14.18 -0.50
CA GLU A 68 12.74 12.77 -0.82
C GLU A 68 13.45 12.61 -2.16
N LYS A 69 14.60 11.95 -2.12
CA LYS A 69 15.44 11.74 -3.30
C LYS A 69 14.76 10.78 -4.28
N GLY A 70 14.93 11.08 -5.56
CA GLY A 70 14.52 10.22 -6.67
C GLY A 70 15.45 10.41 -7.85
N ASP A 71 15.83 9.32 -8.51
CA ASP A 71 16.76 9.30 -9.65
C ASP A 71 16.09 8.97 -10.99
N CYS A 72 14.76 8.84 -10.98
CA CYS A 72 13.92 8.56 -12.15
C CYS A 72 14.24 7.25 -12.88
N LYS A 73 14.96 6.31 -12.24
CA LYS A 73 15.19 4.96 -12.78
C LYS A 73 14.11 3.99 -12.28
N TYR A 74 12.86 4.40 -12.41
CA TYR A 74 11.69 3.71 -11.87
C TYR A 74 10.75 3.33 -13.01
N LYS A 75 9.97 2.26 -12.80
CA LYS A 75 8.80 1.96 -13.63
C LYS A 75 7.68 2.96 -13.35
N SER A 76 7.45 3.24 -12.06
CA SER A 76 6.43 4.18 -11.65
C SER A 76 6.80 4.83 -10.31
N ARG A 77 6.34 6.07 -10.11
CA ARG A 77 6.42 6.76 -8.83
C ARG A 77 5.24 7.72 -8.70
N HIS A 78 4.57 7.69 -7.55
CA HIS A 78 3.46 8.60 -7.26
C HIS A 78 3.36 8.93 -5.78
N ILE A 79 2.65 9.99 -5.49
CA ILE A 79 2.50 10.53 -4.14
C ILE A 79 1.02 10.51 -3.79
N THR A 80 0.70 10.05 -2.60
CA THR A 80 -0.63 10.21 -2.00
C THR A 80 -0.51 11.08 -0.77
N VAL A 81 -1.45 11.99 -0.59
CA VAL A 81 -1.53 12.86 0.58
C VAL A 81 -2.88 12.65 1.21
N ASP A 82 -2.88 12.08 2.42
CA ASP A 82 -4.08 12.00 3.25
C ASP A 82 -4.34 13.38 3.85
N THR A 83 -5.46 13.97 3.44
CA THR A 83 -5.95 15.27 3.90
C THR A 83 -7.19 15.13 4.77
N SER A 84 -7.55 13.91 5.20
CA SER A 84 -8.67 13.69 6.11
C SER A 84 -8.42 14.21 7.52
N LYS A 85 -7.14 14.45 7.86
CA LYS A 85 -6.66 14.78 9.20
C LYS A 85 -6.06 16.19 9.22
N VAL A 86 -5.94 16.74 10.42
CA VAL A 86 -5.27 18.03 10.65
C VAL A 86 -3.80 17.96 10.24
N GLN A 87 -3.12 16.87 10.58
CA GLN A 87 -1.76 16.57 10.13
C GLN A 87 -1.82 15.77 8.85
N LYS A 88 -1.23 16.28 7.77
CA LYS A 88 -1.17 15.55 6.50
C LYS A 88 -0.20 14.40 6.61
N ILE A 89 -0.59 13.25 6.07
CA ILE A 89 0.31 12.11 5.87
C ILE A 89 0.61 12.02 4.39
N VAL A 90 1.89 12.04 4.04
CA VAL A 90 2.36 11.91 2.66
C VAL A 90 2.95 10.51 2.50
N ARG A 91 2.49 9.76 1.50
CA ARG A 91 3.08 8.49 1.10
C ARG A 91 3.64 8.61 -0.31
N VAL A 92 4.88 8.17 -0.49
CA VAL A 92 5.52 8.10 -1.81
C VAL A 92 5.70 6.64 -2.16
N LEU A 93 4.91 6.15 -3.12
CA LEU A 93 5.06 4.81 -3.67
C LEU A 93 6.05 4.88 -4.83
N THR A 94 7.09 4.06 -4.79
CA THR A 94 8.05 3.90 -5.88
C THR A 94 8.12 2.45 -6.29
N GLU A 95 8.05 2.20 -7.60
CA GLU A 95 8.20 0.90 -8.22
C GLU A 95 9.37 0.95 -9.19
N SER A 96 10.39 0.14 -8.94
CA SER A 96 11.53 -0.04 -9.83
C SER A 96 11.41 -1.34 -10.63
N ALA A 97 12.44 -1.66 -11.41
CA ALA A 97 12.51 -2.95 -12.09
C ALA A 97 12.55 -4.16 -11.13
N LYS A 98 13.08 -3.98 -9.92
CA LYS A 98 13.39 -5.08 -8.98
C LYS A 98 12.53 -5.09 -7.73
N GLU A 99 12.12 -3.91 -7.27
CA GLU A 99 11.51 -3.71 -5.97
C GLU A 99 10.48 -2.60 -6.00
N THR A 100 9.53 -2.69 -5.08
CA THR A 100 8.54 -1.66 -4.79
C THR A 100 8.71 -1.26 -3.33
N TRP A 101 8.58 0.03 -3.02
CA TRP A 101 8.58 0.51 -1.65
C TRP A 101 7.74 1.77 -1.45
N VAL A 102 7.37 1.99 -0.19
CA VAL A 102 6.56 3.10 0.30
C VAL A 102 7.35 3.85 1.37
N SER A 103 7.56 5.13 1.14
CA SER A 103 8.03 6.08 2.15
C SER A 103 6.82 6.80 2.75
N GLU A 104 6.73 6.92 4.08
CA GLU A 104 5.68 7.70 4.76
C GLU A 104 6.28 8.90 5.50
N TYR A 105 5.59 10.04 5.46
CA TYR A 105 5.94 11.27 6.18
C TYR A 105 4.70 11.86 6.82
N VAL A 106 4.90 12.59 7.92
CA VAL A 106 3.84 13.32 8.60
C VAL A 106 4.21 14.81 8.72
N GLU A 107 3.22 15.66 8.49
CA GLU A 107 3.32 17.10 8.73
C GLU A 107 3.24 17.38 10.24
N VAL A 108 4.34 17.85 10.84
CA VAL A 108 4.42 18.17 12.28
C VAL A 108 4.14 19.64 12.57
N ALA A 109 4.37 20.50 11.58
CA ALA A 109 4.03 21.92 11.57
C ALA A 109 3.79 22.34 10.10
N PRO A 110 3.18 23.50 9.81
CA PRO A 110 2.91 23.90 8.44
C PRO A 110 4.16 23.80 7.54
N LYS A 111 4.09 22.96 6.51
CA LYS A 111 5.20 22.68 5.58
C LYS A 111 6.48 22.15 6.22
N THR A 112 6.37 21.52 7.38
CA THR A 112 7.49 20.86 8.07
C THR A 112 7.16 19.40 8.21
N TYR A 113 7.97 18.54 7.60
CA TYR A 113 7.71 17.10 7.52
C TYR A 113 8.84 16.30 8.14
N ARG A 114 8.49 15.16 8.72
CA ARG A 114 9.47 14.13 9.14
C ARG A 114 9.07 12.76 8.60
N PRO A 115 10.02 11.83 8.44
CA PRO A 115 9.70 10.42 8.26
C PRO A 115 8.73 9.93 9.34
N LEU A 116 7.72 9.17 8.92
CA LEU A 116 6.73 8.58 9.81
C LEU A 116 7.23 7.20 10.27
N GLU A 117 7.75 7.16 11.49
CA GLU A 117 8.11 5.93 12.18
C GLU A 117 7.02 5.58 13.17
N LYS A 118 6.56 4.32 13.14
CA LYS A 118 5.42 3.88 13.96
C LYS A 118 5.85 2.91 15.04
N SER A 119 5.47 3.20 16.27
CA SER A 119 5.57 2.28 17.40
C SER A 119 4.45 1.24 17.34
N SER A 120 4.79 -0.02 17.63
CA SER A 120 3.81 -1.09 17.70
C SER A 120 3.22 -1.24 19.10
N PHE A 121 1.97 -1.67 19.15
CA PHE A 121 1.31 -2.17 20.35
C PHE A 121 0.55 -3.47 20.03
N ASP A 122 0.36 -4.32 21.04
CA ASP A 122 -0.32 -5.60 20.86
C ASP A 122 -1.84 -5.44 20.92
N LEU A 123 -2.55 -6.15 20.06
CA LEU A 123 -4.00 -6.21 20.06
C LEU A 123 -4.46 -7.61 20.49
N ASP A 124 -5.10 -7.70 21.65
CA ASP A 124 -5.76 -8.92 22.10
C ASP A 124 -7.24 -8.88 21.72
N LEU A 125 -7.68 -9.82 20.89
CA LEU A 125 -9.07 -9.97 20.47
C LEU A 125 -9.86 -10.89 21.43
N ASN A 126 -9.19 -11.48 22.43
CA ASN A 126 -9.85 -12.28 23.47
C ASN A 126 -10.30 -11.46 24.68
N GLY A 127 -9.71 -10.28 24.85
CA GLY A 127 -10.02 -9.38 25.96
C GLY A 127 -11.48 -8.90 25.91
N GLU A 128 -12.01 -8.54 27.09
CA GLU A 128 -13.33 -7.93 27.19
C GLU A 128 -13.36 -6.57 26.47
N ASP A 129 -12.25 -5.83 26.57
CA ASP A 129 -12.05 -4.54 25.94
C ASP A 129 -10.95 -4.58 24.88
N LEU A 130 -11.17 -3.84 23.80
CA LEU A 130 -10.13 -3.59 22.80
C LEU A 130 -9.12 -2.57 23.34
N HIS A 131 -7.87 -2.68 22.88
CA HIS A 131 -6.83 -1.71 23.25
C HIS A 131 -7.29 -0.26 22.99
N GLU A 132 -6.99 0.65 23.92
CA GLU A 132 -7.41 2.05 23.84
C GLU A 132 -6.95 2.81 22.57
N ASN A 133 -5.95 2.30 21.85
CA ASN A 133 -5.37 2.93 20.66
C ASN A 133 -6.09 2.54 19.37
N VAL A 134 -7.02 1.59 19.42
CA VAL A 134 -7.81 1.20 18.25
C VAL A 134 -9.19 1.86 18.26
N HIS A 135 -9.76 1.96 17.07
CA HIS A 135 -11.17 2.25 16.87
C HIS A 135 -11.79 1.04 16.16
N SER A 136 -12.98 0.64 16.62
CA SER A 136 -13.80 -0.38 15.97
C SER A 136 -15.04 0.27 15.40
N TYR A 137 -15.31 0.03 14.12
CA TYR A 137 -16.52 0.50 13.45
C TYR A 137 -17.06 -0.57 12.51
N TYR A 138 -18.33 -0.45 12.15
CA TYR A 138 -18.98 -1.33 11.19
C TYR A 138 -19.06 -0.65 9.83
N ASP A 139 -18.39 -1.25 8.84
CA ASP A 139 -18.46 -0.85 7.44
C ASP A 139 -19.68 -1.50 6.79
N LYS A 140 -20.77 -0.72 6.73
CA LYS A 140 -22.05 -1.14 6.14
C LYS A 140 -21.93 -1.56 4.68
N LYS A 141 -20.96 -1.04 3.94
CA LYS A 141 -20.84 -1.33 2.50
C LYS A 141 -20.37 -2.76 2.25
N HIS A 142 -19.52 -3.28 3.14
CA HIS A 142 -18.92 -4.60 3.00
C HIS A 142 -19.38 -5.57 4.10
N ASP A 143 -20.38 -5.17 4.90
CA ASP A 143 -20.94 -5.95 6.01
C ASP A 143 -19.86 -6.53 6.95
N VAL A 144 -18.93 -5.66 7.35
CA VAL A 144 -17.74 -6.08 8.12
C VAL A 144 -17.45 -5.10 9.24
N ARG A 145 -17.10 -5.62 10.41
CA ARG A 145 -16.51 -4.82 11.49
C ARG A 145 -15.02 -4.68 11.23
N VAL A 146 -14.55 -3.43 11.20
CA VAL A 146 -13.15 -3.07 11.00
C VAL A 146 -12.57 -2.58 12.33
N ILE A 147 -11.39 -3.07 12.66
CA ILE A 147 -10.57 -2.58 13.77
C ILE A 147 -9.24 -2.10 13.20
N LYS A 148 -8.94 -0.81 13.42
CA LYS A 148 -7.68 -0.17 13.02
C LYS A 148 -7.24 0.82 14.09
N VAL A 149 -5.98 1.26 14.04
CA VAL A 149 -5.48 2.33 14.90
C VAL A 149 -6.32 3.60 14.73
N LYS A 150 -6.59 4.31 15.84
CA LYS A 150 -7.29 5.60 15.84
C LYS A 150 -6.59 6.55 14.89
N ASP A 151 -7.38 7.29 14.12
CA ASP A 151 -6.83 8.17 13.09
C ASP A 151 -5.93 9.28 13.65
N SER A 152 -6.11 9.68 14.91
CA SER A 152 -5.26 10.64 15.63
C SER A 152 -3.88 10.09 16.02
N LEU A 153 -3.68 8.76 16.03
CA LEU A 153 -2.46 8.10 16.48
C LEU A 153 -1.63 7.60 15.29
N HIS A 154 -1.21 8.53 14.42
CA HIS A 154 -0.50 8.22 13.17
C HIS A 154 0.88 7.56 13.40
N ASP A 155 1.53 7.84 14.54
CA ASP A 155 2.80 7.22 14.96
C ASP A 155 2.61 5.84 15.60
N SER A 156 1.41 5.26 15.54
CA SER A 156 1.11 3.95 16.12
C SER A 156 0.63 2.96 15.05
N LYS A 157 0.97 1.69 15.24
CA LYS A 157 0.48 0.57 14.43
C LYS A 157 0.11 -0.61 15.33
N ILE A 158 -0.81 -1.44 14.86
CA ILE A 158 -1.06 -2.73 15.50
C ILE A 158 0.13 -3.65 15.18
N GLY A 159 0.83 -4.08 16.22
CA GLY A 159 1.88 -5.09 16.20
C GLY A 159 1.27 -6.48 16.25
N LYS A 160 1.58 -7.26 17.28
CA LYS A 160 1.04 -8.63 17.45
C LYS A 160 -0.49 -8.61 17.59
N VAL A 161 -1.15 -9.59 16.99
CA VAL A 161 -2.59 -9.83 17.21
C VAL A 161 -2.78 -11.21 17.82
N THR A 162 -3.49 -11.27 18.94
CA THR A 162 -3.85 -12.52 19.61
C THR A 162 -5.33 -12.81 19.41
N LEU A 163 -5.67 -14.04 19.01
CA LEU A 163 -7.03 -14.52 18.85
C LEU A 163 -7.11 -15.98 19.31
N ASN A 164 -7.81 -16.23 20.39
CA ASN A 164 -7.85 -17.50 21.12
C ASN A 164 -6.41 -18.03 21.31
N ASN A 165 -6.11 -19.24 20.85
CA ASN A 165 -4.76 -19.84 20.89
C ASN A 165 -3.87 -19.45 19.68
N HIS A 166 -4.31 -18.55 18.81
CA HIS A 166 -3.56 -18.09 17.65
C HIS A 166 -2.85 -16.77 17.90
N ILE A 167 -1.64 -16.66 17.37
CA ILE A 167 -0.86 -15.44 17.39
C ILE A 167 -0.47 -15.08 15.96
N VAL A 168 -0.82 -13.87 15.53
CA VAL A 168 -0.28 -13.23 14.33
C VAL A 168 0.85 -12.32 14.78
N HIS A 169 2.08 -12.80 14.60
CA HIS A 169 3.28 -12.06 15.00
C HIS A 169 3.41 -10.71 14.27
N GLU A 170 4.10 -9.76 14.90
CA GLU A 170 4.51 -8.54 14.24
C GLU A 170 5.49 -8.87 13.10
N ILE A 171 5.34 -8.16 11.98
CA ILE A 171 6.30 -8.18 10.87
C ILE A 171 7.05 -6.84 10.88
N PRO A 172 8.39 -6.84 10.86
CA PRO A 172 9.18 -5.62 10.67
C PRO A 172 8.73 -4.88 9.41
N ASP A 173 8.87 -3.56 9.37
CA ASP A 173 8.49 -2.74 8.20
C ASP A 173 7.01 -2.81 7.78
N THR A 174 6.13 -3.09 8.74
CA THR A 174 4.68 -2.89 8.58
C THR A 174 4.33 -1.40 8.57
N LEU A 175 3.59 -0.96 7.54
CA LEU A 175 2.96 0.36 7.46
C LEU A 175 1.74 0.43 8.38
N GLU A 176 0.85 -0.55 8.27
CA GLU A 176 -0.36 -0.64 9.06
C GLU A 176 -0.86 -2.08 9.12
N ARG A 177 -1.70 -2.36 10.11
CA ARG A 177 -2.39 -3.63 10.24
C ARG A 177 -3.85 -3.35 10.55
N ILE A 178 -4.74 -4.07 9.87
CA ILE A 178 -6.18 -3.90 9.97
C ILE A 178 -6.80 -5.26 10.23
N VAL A 179 -7.73 -5.31 11.18
CA VAL A 179 -8.50 -6.53 11.48
C VAL A 179 -9.92 -6.35 10.98
N TYR A 180 -10.41 -7.38 10.30
CA TYR A 180 -11.77 -7.48 9.77
C TYR A 180 -12.47 -8.65 10.44
N ILE A 181 -13.69 -8.43 10.93
CA ILE A 181 -14.57 -9.42 11.52
C ILE A 181 -15.91 -9.39 10.81
N TRP A 182 -16.41 -10.53 10.36
CA TRP A 182 -17.77 -10.65 9.82
C TRP A 182 -18.36 -12.00 10.23
N ASP A 183 -19.67 -12.09 10.21
CA ASP A 183 -20.41 -13.32 10.52
C ASP A 183 -21.11 -13.79 9.23
N THR A 184 -21.17 -15.10 8.99
CA THR A 184 -21.96 -15.67 7.88
C THR A 184 -23.45 -15.70 8.23
N GLU A 185 -24.29 -16.00 7.24
CA GLU A 185 -25.73 -16.24 7.47
C GLU A 185 -25.98 -17.38 8.47
N GLU A 186 -25.09 -18.38 8.50
CA GLU A 186 -25.14 -19.50 9.45
C GLU A 186 -24.66 -19.12 10.87
N GLY A 187 -24.19 -17.87 11.06
CA GLY A 187 -23.69 -17.36 12.32
C GLY A 187 -22.23 -17.72 12.63
N THR A 188 -21.50 -18.27 11.66
CA THR A 188 -20.07 -18.58 11.80
C THR A 188 -19.26 -17.30 11.68
N ARG A 189 -18.42 -17.00 12.67
CA ARG A 189 -17.55 -15.83 12.63
C ARG A 189 -16.28 -16.06 11.82
N HIS A 190 -15.93 -15.09 10.99
CA HIS A 190 -14.65 -15.04 10.28
C HIS A 190 -13.81 -13.85 10.74
N LEU A 191 -12.50 -14.05 10.72
CA LEU A 191 -11.51 -13.01 10.96
C LEU A 191 -10.50 -12.94 9.81
N LYS A 192 -10.13 -11.74 9.41
CA LYS A 192 -8.98 -11.48 8.54
C LYS A 192 -8.10 -10.41 9.16
N VAL A 193 -6.80 -10.69 9.26
CA VAL A 193 -5.78 -9.73 9.69
C VAL A 193 -4.92 -9.40 8.49
N ASP A 194 -5.06 -8.18 7.95
CA ASP A 194 -4.25 -7.68 6.86
C ASP A 194 -3.09 -6.86 7.40
N THR A 195 -1.88 -7.18 6.93
CA THR A 195 -0.65 -6.45 7.24
C THR A 195 -0.13 -5.81 5.96
N HIS A 196 -0.14 -4.48 5.91
CA HIS A 196 0.37 -3.71 4.78
C HIS A 196 1.85 -3.43 5.03
N LEU A 197 2.71 -3.83 4.10
CA LEU A 197 4.16 -3.72 4.24
C LEU A 197 4.71 -2.51 3.48
N LYS A 198 5.89 -2.03 3.89
CA LYS A 198 6.61 -0.97 3.19
C LYS A 198 6.94 -1.34 1.75
N ASP A 199 7.04 -2.62 1.40
CA ASP A 199 7.26 -3.06 0.01
C ASP A 199 5.98 -3.09 -0.85
N ASN A 200 4.90 -2.47 -0.35
CA ASN A 200 3.58 -2.38 -0.97
C ASN A 200 2.83 -3.72 -1.10
N ARG A 201 3.31 -4.79 -0.46
CA ARG A 201 2.56 -6.05 -0.37
C ARG A 201 1.59 -6.03 0.80
N ILE A 202 0.53 -6.83 0.67
CA ILE A 202 -0.40 -7.13 1.76
C ILE A 202 -0.27 -8.61 2.12
N ILE A 203 -0.02 -8.90 3.38
CA ILE A 203 -0.03 -10.26 3.92
C ILE A 203 -1.26 -10.45 4.78
N SER A 204 -2.08 -11.44 4.44
CA SER A 204 -3.32 -11.75 5.15
C SER A 204 -3.21 -13.03 5.98
N SER A 205 -3.71 -12.99 7.21
CA SER A 205 -4.02 -14.19 8.00
C SER A 205 -5.53 -14.33 8.16
N LYS A 206 -6.09 -15.49 7.78
CA LYS A 206 -7.54 -15.74 7.82
C LYS A 206 -7.85 -16.79 8.89
N PHE A 207 -8.93 -16.58 9.63
CA PHE A 207 -9.43 -17.47 10.67
C PHE A 207 -10.94 -17.61 10.52
N GLU A 208 -11.45 -18.76 10.89
CA GLU A 208 -12.88 -19.06 10.87
C GLU A 208 -13.22 -19.78 12.16
N GLU A 209 -14.39 -19.45 12.70
CA GLU A 209 -14.92 -20.10 13.87
C GLU A 209 -15.33 -21.54 13.53
N ASP A 210 -14.98 -22.51 14.39
CA ASP A 210 -15.22 -23.93 14.11
C ASP A 210 -16.70 -24.27 14.05
N LYS A 211 -17.49 -23.60 14.88
CA LYS A 211 -18.96 -23.67 14.93
C LYS A 211 -19.51 -22.33 15.40
N PRO A 212 -20.70 -21.92 14.93
CA PRO A 212 -21.35 -20.68 15.35
C PRO A 212 -21.33 -20.47 16.86
N GLY A 213 -20.73 -19.37 17.31
CA GLY A 213 -20.69 -18.96 18.72
C GLY A 213 -19.74 -19.76 19.63
N SER A 214 -18.94 -20.69 19.08
CA SER A 214 -17.98 -21.49 19.86
C SER A 214 -16.79 -20.69 20.38
N ARG A 215 -16.48 -19.54 19.76
CA ARG A 215 -15.27 -18.72 19.96
C ARG A 215 -13.95 -19.48 19.72
N ASN A 216 -14.02 -20.69 19.18
CA ASN A 216 -12.88 -21.48 18.77
C ASN A 216 -12.61 -21.22 17.30
N PHE A 217 -11.39 -20.80 16.99
CA PHE A 217 -11.00 -20.44 15.64
C PHE A 217 -9.98 -21.41 15.07
N VAL A 218 -10.14 -21.74 13.79
CA VAL A 218 -9.15 -22.45 12.99
C VAL A 218 -8.54 -21.50 11.97
N LYS A 219 -7.20 -21.48 11.93
CA LYS A 219 -6.45 -20.74 10.92
C LYS A 219 -6.65 -21.39 9.56
N LYS A 220 -7.22 -20.63 8.61
CA LYS A 220 -7.39 -21.09 7.23
C LYS A 220 -6.07 -20.92 6.49
N ARG A 221 -5.73 -21.90 5.65
CA ARG A 221 -4.56 -21.79 4.78
C ARG A 221 -4.78 -20.65 3.80
N THR A 222 -3.83 -19.72 3.75
CA THR A 222 -3.73 -18.74 2.66
C THR A 222 -3.43 -19.51 1.38
N CYS A 223 -4.30 -19.41 0.37
CA CYS A 223 -4.13 -20.14 -0.88
C CYS A 223 -2.91 -19.61 -1.64
N ASN A 224 -1.83 -20.40 -1.71
CA ASN A 224 -0.71 -20.19 -2.64
C ASN A 224 -0.86 -21.10 -3.89
N SER A 225 -2.08 -21.34 -4.38
CA SER A 225 -2.33 -22.29 -5.48
C SER A 225 -3.21 -21.70 -6.57
N LEU A 226 -2.73 -21.80 -7.81
CA LEU A 226 -3.39 -21.47 -9.08
C LEU A 226 -4.65 -22.32 -9.39
N LEU A 227 -5.03 -23.26 -8.52
CA LEU A 227 -6.13 -24.19 -8.76
C LEU A 227 -6.93 -24.43 -7.48
N ASN A 228 -8.05 -23.74 -7.32
CA ASN A 228 -9.11 -24.15 -6.38
C ASN A 228 -10.50 -23.75 -6.94
N PRO A 229 -11.39 -24.69 -7.28
CA PRO A 229 -12.64 -24.44 -8.02
C PRO A 229 -13.80 -23.86 -7.20
N HIS A 230 -13.59 -23.55 -5.91
CA HIS A 230 -14.59 -22.90 -5.05
C HIS A 230 -14.19 -21.50 -4.54
N GLY A 231 -13.33 -20.80 -5.28
CA GLY A 231 -13.15 -19.36 -5.16
C GLY A 231 -12.23 -18.92 -4.02
N CYS A 232 -11.07 -18.40 -4.39
CA CYS A 232 -10.26 -17.59 -3.49
C CYS A 232 -11.02 -16.26 -3.25
N TRP A 233 -11.44 -15.99 -2.02
CA TRP A 233 -12.05 -14.71 -1.63
C TRP A 233 -11.08 -13.51 -1.66
N ASP A 234 -9.98 -13.63 -2.40
CA ASP A 234 -9.14 -12.48 -2.76
C ASP A 234 -9.84 -11.63 -3.85
N ASP A 235 -10.82 -12.19 -4.57
CA ASP A 235 -11.62 -11.50 -5.60
C ASP A 235 -12.60 -10.43 -5.05
N TYR A 236 -12.86 -10.40 -3.74
CA TYR A 236 -13.74 -9.37 -3.14
C TYR A 236 -12.99 -8.13 -2.64
N LEU A 237 -11.66 -8.13 -2.72
CA LEU A 237 -10.83 -6.94 -2.50
C LEU A 237 -9.74 -6.79 -3.59
N GLU A 238 -9.91 -7.43 -4.75
CA GLU A 238 -9.18 -6.99 -5.92
C GLU A 238 -9.67 -5.57 -6.32
N PRO A 239 -8.75 -4.61 -6.46
CA PRO A 239 -9.08 -3.37 -7.13
C PRO A 239 -9.44 -3.77 -8.55
N LYS A 240 -10.69 -3.48 -8.96
CA LYS A 240 -11.06 -3.50 -10.38
C LYS A 240 -9.89 -2.88 -11.14
N GLN A 241 -9.31 -3.65 -12.05
CA GLN A 241 -8.29 -3.16 -12.96
C GLN A 241 -8.79 -1.84 -13.55
N GLY A 242 -8.02 -0.78 -13.32
CA GLY A 242 -8.36 0.58 -13.71
C GLY A 242 -8.94 1.40 -12.56
N VAL A 243 -8.15 2.40 -12.15
CA VAL A 243 -8.44 3.44 -11.15
C VAL A 243 -8.11 3.03 -9.71
N PHE A 244 -6.81 2.93 -9.43
CA PHE A 244 -6.31 3.30 -8.11
C PHE A 244 -6.38 4.82 -7.99
N PHE A 245 -7.10 5.29 -6.97
CA PHE A 245 -7.40 6.70 -6.75
C PHE A 245 -6.19 7.47 -6.26
#